data_AF-A0A165ZJE4-F1
#
_entry.id   AF-A0A165ZJE4-F1
#
_cell.length_a   1.000
_cell.length_b   1.000
_cell.length_c   1.000
_cell.angle_alpha   90.00
_cell.angle_beta   90.00
_cell.angle_gamma   90.00
#
_symmetry.space_group_name_H-M   'P 1'
#
loop_
_entity.id
_entity.type
_entity.pdbx_description
1 polymer ?
#
loop_
_entity_poly.entity_id
_entity_poly.type
_entity_poly.pdbx_seq_one_letter_code
_entity_poly.pdbx_strand_id
1 'polypeptide(L)'
;MGLFDTWDDIFDEDISNLDKYHDVNRIEQIITLMKGFRKNKFYKDLANIDHLGKKSLLASDNNLAIDFNKTPKFKIVKKGLGRDYLPFYLPPLTRTINFSELMGMYANISTSYVYSSGHRLTVDENKAIIFGDIGERVTFFVEDFEKDEKVPEYNIEFFKKLKKIKFENKRTTKLMDDIYNIDTSISAEFSLPSIFSRTMLHGSIYIMGCNALKNGREVITCDDVVVAYLTTFKIFMTDLRSLILVNDDK
;
A
#
# COMPACT_ATOMS: atom_id res chain seq x y z
N MET A 1 -18.96 11.30 15.74
CA MET A 1 -20.21 11.30 14.97
C MET A 1 -21.38 11.62 15.88
N GLY A 2 -21.79 12.89 15.85
CA GLY A 2 -23.13 13.27 16.22
C GLY A 2 -24.12 12.67 15.22
N LEU A 3 -25.39 12.55 15.65
CA LEU A 3 -26.47 12.02 14.80
C LEU A 3 -26.81 12.90 13.58
N PHE A 4 -26.16 14.06 13.42
CA PHE A 4 -26.50 15.09 12.44
C PHE A 4 -25.31 15.61 11.62
N ASP A 5 -24.12 15.03 11.78
CA ASP A 5 -22.93 15.50 11.05
C ASP A 5 -23.09 15.16 9.56
N THR A 6 -22.83 16.12 8.67
CA THR A 6 -22.78 15.87 7.22
C THR A 6 -21.44 15.27 6.82
N TRP A 7 -21.35 14.68 5.62
CA TRP A 7 -20.06 14.22 5.07
C TRP A 7 -19.06 15.37 4.86
N ASP A 8 -19.55 16.58 4.60
CA ASP A 8 -18.70 17.77 4.53
C ASP A 8 -18.09 18.09 5.90
N ASP A 9 -18.89 18.06 6.97
CA ASP A 9 -18.41 18.33 8.33
C ASP A 9 -17.35 17.30 8.76
N ILE A 10 -17.61 16.01 8.52
CA ILE A 10 -16.70 14.92 8.85
C ILE A 10 -15.38 15.06 8.09
N PHE A 11 -15.46 15.31 6.78
CA PHE A 11 -14.28 15.42 5.93
C PHE A 11 -13.44 16.64 6.27
N ASP A 12 -14.08 17.79 6.54
CA ASP A 12 -13.37 19.01 6.90
C ASP A 12 -12.71 18.87 8.29
N GLU A 13 -13.35 18.20 9.25
CA GLU A 13 -12.72 17.83 10.53
C GLU A 13 -11.50 16.94 10.31
N ASP A 14 -11.65 15.85 9.55
CA ASP A 14 -10.57 14.90 9.26
C ASP A 14 -9.38 15.56 8.55
N ILE A 15 -9.65 16.44 7.57
CA ILE A 15 -8.60 17.23 6.89
C ILE A 15 -7.92 18.20 7.84
N SER A 16 -8.67 18.93 8.69
CA SER A 16 -8.10 19.89 9.64
C SER A 16 -7.15 19.23 10.66
N ASN A 17 -7.33 17.93 10.92
CA ASN A 17 -6.40 17.18 11.76
C ASN A 17 -4.99 17.10 11.14
N LEU A 18 -4.86 17.19 9.82
CA LEU A 18 -3.57 17.20 9.14
C LEU A 18 -2.81 18.53 9.30
N ASP A 19 -3.49 19.64 9.61
CA ASP A 19 -2.84 20.95 9.83
C ASP A 19 -1.86 20.93 11.02
N LYS A 20 -2.05 19.98 11.95
CA LYS A 20 -1.15 19.72 13.09
C LYS A 20 0.24 19.21 12.68
N TYR A 21 0.42 18.88 11.40
CA TYR A 21 1.66 18.33 10.84
C TYR A 21 2.28 19.24 9.77
N HIS A 22 1.99 20.54 9.78
CA HIS A 22 2.56 21.52 8.82
C HIS A 22 4.10 21.57 8.79
N ASP A 23 4.78 21.07 9.83
CA ASP A 23 6.23 20.89 9.90
C ASP A 23 6.74 19.65 9.15
N VAL A 24 5.86 18.71 8.79
CA VAL A 24 6.21 17.47 8.07
C VAL A 24 6.33 17.77 6.59
N ASN A 25 7.42 17.30 5.98
CA ASN A 25 7.72 17.62 4.60
C ASN A 25 6.62 17.06 3.66
N ARG A 26 6.15 17.90 2.73
CA ARG A 26 5.15 17.55 1.69
C ARG A 26 3.77 17.13 2.21
N ILE A 27 3.42 17.37 3.47
CA ILE A 27 2.07 17.07 3.99
C ILE A 27 0.96 17.77 3.18
N GLU A 28 1.23 18.98 2.68
CA GLU A 28 0.30 19.74 1.82
C GLU A 28 -0.05 18.99 0.52
N GLN A 29 0.86 18.17 0.00
CA GLN A 29 0.59 17.35 -1.17
C GLN A 29 -0.42 16.25 -0.85
N ILE A 30 -0.33 15.63 0.34
CA ILE A 30 -1.33 14.66 0.83
C ILE A 30 -2.69 15.33 0.98
N ILE A 31 -2.75 16.48 1.67
CA ILE A 31 -4.00 17.24 1.88
C ILE A 31 -4.65 17.56 0.53
N THR A 32 -3.86 18.05 -0.43
CA THR A 32 -4.33 18.40 -1.77
C THR A 32 -4.88 17.19 -2.52
N LEU A 33 -4.17 16.05 -2.49
CA LEU A 33 -4.61 14.83 -3.15
C LEU A 33 -5.89 14.27 -2.54
N MET A 34 -5.99 14.23 -1.21
CA MET A 34 -7.19 13.73 -0.52
C MET A 34 -8.43 14.59 -0.80
N LYS A 35 -8.29 15.93 -0.79
CA LYS A 35 -9.35 16.85 -1.23
C LYS A 35 -9.77 16.58 -2.68
N GLY A 36 -8.81 16.25 -3.54
CA GLY A 36 -9.05 15.85 -4.92
C GLY A 36 -9.82 14.54 -5.02
N PHE A 37 -9.41 13.49 -4.30
CA PHE A 37 -10.01 12.15 -4.36
C PHE A 37 -11.49 12.14 -4.00
N ARG A 38 -11.90 12.93 -3.00
CA ARG A 38 -13.30 13.11 -2.63
C ARG A 38 -14.20 13.59 -3.79
N LYS A 39 -13.63 14.28 -4.78
CA LYS A 39 -14.36 14.81 -5.96
C LYS A 39 -14.03 14.05 -7.24
N ASN A 40 -13.14 13.07 -7.19
CA ASN A 40 -12.56 12.46 -8.37
C ASN A 40 -13.20 11.09 -8.67
N LYS A 41 -13.80 10.99 -9.86
CA LYS A 41 -14.36 9.75 -10.38
C LYS A 41 -13.31 8.63 -10.47
N PHE A 42 -12.05 8.95 -10.76
CA PHE A 42 -10.95 7.98 -10.79
C PHE A 42 -10.87 7.16 -9.50
N TYR A 43 -10.84 7.82 -8.34
CA TYR A 43 -10.68 7.16 -7.04
C TYR A 43 -11.90 6.29 -6.72
N LYS A 44 -13.11 6.79 -7.02
CA LYS A 44 -14.35 6.02 -6.93
C LYS A 44 -14.33 4.77 -7.83
N ASP A 45 -13.93 4.91 -9.09
CA ASP A 45 -13.90 3.80 -10.05
C ASP A 45 -12.84 2.76 -9.67
N LEU A 46 -11.67 3.22 -9.18
CA LEU A 46 -10.58 2.38 -8.68
C LEU A 46 -11.03 1.51 -7.50
N ALA A 47 -11.66 2.11 -6.50
CA ALA A 47 -12.15 1.36 -5.33
C ALA A 47 -13.31 0.41 -5.67
N ASN A 48 -14.10 0.72 -6.72
CA ASN A 48 -15.17 -0.16 -7.19
C ASN A 48 -14.67 -1.42 -7.92
N ILE A 49 -13.40 -1.47 -8.34
CA ILE A 49 -12.81 -2.70 -8.90
C ILE A 49 -12.89 -3.85 -7.89
N ASP A 50 -12.68 -3.54 -6.62
CA ASP A 50 -12.76 -4.52 -5.53
C ASP A 50 -14.21 -4.98 -5.27
N HIS A 51 -15.20 -4.11 -5.53
CA HIS A 51 -16.62 -4.42 -5.33
C HIS A 51 -17.24 -5.24 -6.49
N LEU A 52 -16.90 -4.91 -7.74
CA LEU A 52 -17.55 -5.43 -8.95
C LEU A 52 -17.12 -6.84 -9.36
N GLY A 53 -16.47 -7.59 -8.45
CA GLY A 53 -15.96 -8.92 -8.75
C GLY A 53 -14.92 -8.91 -9.87
N LYS A 54 -14.24 -7.79 -10.16
CA LYS A 54 -13.05 -7.77 -11.04
C LYS A 54 -11.77 -8.30 -10.35
N LYS A 55 -11.97 -8.91 -9.16
CA LYS A 55 -11.08 -9.75 -8.35
C LYS A 55 -9.65 -9.21 -8.19
N SER A 56 -9.50 -8.34 -7.19
CA SER A 56 -8.21 -8.07 -6.54
C SER A 56 -7.53 -9.37 -6.10
N LEU A 57 -6.19 -9.39 -6.06
CA LEU A 57 -5.34 -10.47 -5.52
C LEU A 57 -5.81 -11.03 -4.16
N LEU A 58 -6.60 -10.27 -3.40
CA LEU A 58 -7.08 -10.60 -2.06
C LEU A 58 -8.46 -11.28 -2.03
N ALA A 59 -9.13 -11.45 -3.17
CA ALA A 59 -10.39 -12.20 -3.23
C ALA A 59 -10.12 -13.68 -2.91
N SER A 60 -10.83 -14.23 -1.91
CA SER A 60 -10.67 -15.63 -1.48
C SER A 60 -11.01 -16.66 -2.56
N ASP A 61 -11.68 -16.23 -3.63
CA ASP A 61 -12.06 -17.03 -4.79
C ASP A 61 -11.19 -16.76 -6.03
N ASN A 62 -10.11 -15.98 -5.88
CA ASN A 62 -9.01 -15.99 -6.84
C ASN A 62 -8.27 -17.32 -6.65
N ASN A 63 -8.70 -18.33 -7.40
CA ASN A 63 -8.08 -19.66 -7.54
C ASN A 63 -6.67 -19.61 -8.18
N LEU A 64 -5.92 -18.54 -7.96
CA LEU A 64 -4.50 -18.50 -8.23
C LEU A 64 -3.85 -19.34 -7.14
N ALA A 65 -3.65 -20.62 -7.44
CA ALA A 65 -2.85 -21.56 -6.67
C ALA A 65 -1.35 -21.17 -6.68
N ILE A 66 -1.04 -19.88 -6.49
CA ILE A 66 0.32 -19.41 -6.24
C ILE A 66 0.63 -19.85 -4.81
N ASP A 67 1.28 -20.99 -4.73
CA ASP A 67 1.87 -21.44 -3.48
C ASP A 67 3.11 -20.58 -3.20
N PHE A 68 2.91 -19.46 -2.49
CA PHE A 68 3.99 -18.59 -2.02
C PHE A 68 5.03 -19.36 -1.20
N ASN A 69 4.70 -20.54 -0.64
CA ASN A 69 5.68 -21.38 0.05
C ASN A 69 6.58 -22.14 -0.91
N LYS A 70 6.20 -22.32 -2.18
CA LYS A 70 7.02 -22.98 -3.20
C LYS A 70 7.87 -22.01 -4.00
N THR A 71 7.59 -20.70 -3.94
CA THR A 71 8.37 -19.69 -4.68
C THR A 71 9.66 -19.30 -3.93
N PRO A 72 10.86 -19.41 -4.55
CA PRO A 72 12.13 -19.05 -3.91
C PRO A 72 12.17 -17.63 -3.33
N LYS A 73 11.70 -16.63 -4.09
CA LYS A 73 11.60 -15.22 -3.67
C LYS A 73 10.83 -15.05 -2.37
N PHE A 74 9.63 -15.64 -2.27
CA PHE A 74 8.80 -15.53 -1.07
C PHE A 74 9.27 -16.42 0.09
N LYS A 75 10.05 -17.48 -0.17
CA LYS A 75 10.76 -18.19 0.91
C LYS A 75 11.76 -17.28 1.62
N ILE A 76 12.49 -16.45 0.88
CA ILE A 76 13.44 -15.46 1.44
C ILE A 76 12.67 -14.44 2.30
N VAL A 77 11.59 -13.87 1.76
CA VAL A 77 10.72 -12.93 2.47
C VAL A 77 10.21 -13.54 3.77
N LYS A 78 9.56 -14.71 3.71
CA LYS A 78 8.98 -15.37 4.88
C LYS A 78 10.03 -15.76 5.91
N LYS A 79 11.24 -16.16 5.47
CA LYS A 79 12.35 -16.43 6.38
C LYS A 79 12.85 -15.17 7.09
N GLY A 80 12.89 -14.03 6.39
CA GLY A 80 13.32 -12.75 6.97
C GLY A 80 12.27 -12.10 7.89
N LEU A 81 11.01 -12.04 7.45
CA LEU A 81 9.88 -11.53 8.24
C LEU A 81 9.46 -12.50 9.36
N GLY A 82 9.79 -13.79 9.25
CA GLY A 82 9.42 -14.84 10.19
C GLY A 82 7.93 -15.22 10.09
N ARG A 83 7.45 -16.03 11.04
CA ARG A 83 6.03 -16.45 11.08
C ARG A 83 5.12 -15.27 11.43
N ASP A 84 3.97 -15.20 10.79
CA ASP A 84 2.86 -14.32 11.17
C ASP A 84 2.39 -14.75 12.57
N TYR A 85 2.52 -13.86 13.56
CA TYR A 85 2.11 -14.15 14.93
C TYR A 85 0.84 -13.37 15.29
N LEU A 86 -0.11 -14.14 15.84
CA LEU A 86 -1.37 -13.80 16.50
C LEU A 86 -2.42 -13.10 15.61
N PRO A 87 -3.69 -13.57 15.62
CA PRO A 87 -4.79 -12.98 14.84
C PRO A 87 -5.21 -11.57 15.30
N PHE A 88 -4.50 -10.97 16.28
CA PHE A 88 -4.81 -9.67 16.86
C PHE A 88 -3.51 -8.87 17.09
N TYR A 89 -3.53 -7.57 16.78
CA TYR A 89 -2.43 -6.63 17.02
C TYR A 89 -2.26 -6.35 18.53
N LEU A 90 -1.10 -6.68 19.08
CA LEU A 90 -0.72 -6.50 20.49
C LEU A 90 0.73 -6.01 20.57
N PRO A 91 1.01 -4.69 20.54
CA PRO A 91 2.35 -4.17 20.79
C PRO A 91 2.83 -4.56 22.21
N PRO A 92 4.09 -4.98 22.42
CA PRO A 92 5.20 -5.07 21.44
C PRO A 92 5.32 -6.46 20.76
N LEU A 93 4.36 -7.35 20.98
CA LEU A 93 4.38 -8.75 20.51
C LEU A 93 4.12 -8.86 19.00
N THR A 94 3.23 -8.02 18.46
CA THR A 94 2.98 -7.92 17.02
C THR A 94 3.92 -6.91 16.37
N ARG A 95 4.45 -7.29 15.21
CA ARG A 95 5.43 -6.50 14.44
C ARG A 95 4.72 -5.53 13.52
N THR A 96 5.32 -4.37 13.29
CA THR A 96 4.78 -3.33 12.38
C THR A 96 4.69 -3.83 10.94
N ILE A 97 5.65 -4.64 10.50
CA ILE A 97 5.69 -5.21 9.14
C ILE A 97 5.80 -6.73 9.21
N ASN A 98 4.84 -7.40 8.58
CA ASN A 98 4.78 -8.84 8.35
C ASN A 98 4.44 -9.12 6.87
N PHE A 99 4.13 -10.38 6.54
CA PHE A 99 3.89 -10.78 5.16
C PHE A 99 2.64 -10.10 4.56
N SER A 100 1.65 -9.78 5.41
CA SER A 100 0.40 -9.14 5.00
C SER A 100 0.61 -7.72 4.46
N GLU A 101 1.51 -6.93 5.06
CA GLU A 101 1.81 -5.59 4.55
C GLU A 101 2.47 -5.64 3.17
N LEU A 102 3.39 -6.60 2.93
CA LEU A 102 3.95 -6.83 1.60
C LEU A 102 2.84 -7.22 0.59
N MET A 103 1.93 -8.10 0.99
CA MET A 103 0.81 -8.50 0.12
C MET A 103 -0.15 -7.34 -0.15
N GLY A 104 -0.33 -6.42 0.80
CA GLY A 104 -1.06 -5.16 0.59
C GLY A 104 -0.44 -4.32 -0.52
N MET A 105 0.89 -4.23 -0.58
CA MET A 105 1.58 -3.53 -1.67
C MET A 105 1.35 -4.21 -3.03
N TYR A 106 1.47 -5.54 -3.13
CA TYR A 106 1.16 -6.25 -4.37
C TYR A 106 -0.31 -6.11 -4.79
N ALA A 107 -1.22 -6.07 -3.82
CA ALA A 107 -2.63 -5.84 -4.09
C ALA A 107 -2.87 -4.42 -4.63
N ASN A 108 -2.22 -3.38 -4.08
CA ASN A 108 -2.29 -2.02 -4.64
C ASN A 108 -1.80 -1.97 -6.10
N ILE A 109 -0.68 -2.63 -6.41
CA ILE A 109 -0.15 -2.75 -7.78
C ILE A 109 -1.18 -3.43 -8.69
N SER A 110 -1.80 -4.52 -8.23
CA SER A 110 -2.80 -5.27 -8.99
C SER A 110 -4.06 -4.47 -9.25
N THR A 111 -4.56 -3.74 -8.25
CA THR A 111 -5.73 -2.87 -8.40
C THR A 111 -5.45 -1.76 -9.40
N SER A 112 -4.26 -1.14 -9.36
CA SER A 112 -3.83 -0.16 -10.36
C SER A 112 -3.75 -0.76 -11.78
N TYR A 113 -3.18 -1.96 -11.90
CA TYR A 113 -3.08 -2.63 -13.20
C TYR A 113 -4.47 -2.94 -13.79
N VAL A 114 -5.38 -3.51 -13.00
CA VAL A 114 -6.76 -3.82 -13.43
C VAL A 114 -7.51 -2.56 -13.84
N TYR A 115 -7.28 -1.45 -13.13
CA TYR A 115 -7.85 -0.16 -13.51
C TYR A 115 -7.36 0.28 -14.88
N SER A 116 -6.04 0.26 -15.08
CA SER A 116 -5.40 0.72 -16.32
C SER A 116 -5.69 -0.19 -17.52
N SER A 117 -5.80 -1.51 -17.30
CA SER A 117 -6.10 -2.49 -18.34
C SER A 117 -7.59 -2.58 -18.68
N GLY A 118 -8.47 -2.23 -17.74
CA GLY A 118 -9.92 -2.30 -17.88
C GLY A 118 -10.51 -3.71 -17.72
N HIS A 119 -9.67 -4.74 -17.54
CA HIS A 119 -10.08 -6.14 -17.43
C HIS A 119 -9.48 -6.83 -16.20
N ARG A 120 -10.05 -8.00 -15.85
CA ARG A 120 -9.52 -8.85 -14.78
C ARG A 120 -8.12 -9.33 -15.12
N LEU A 121 -7.25 -9.48 -14.12
CA LEU A 121 -5.94 -10.09 -14.30
C LEU A 121 -6.09 -11.50 -14.88
N THR A 122 -5.39 -11.75 -15.97
CA THR A 122 -5.09 -13.10 -16.44
C THR A 122 -4.10 -13.77 -15.50
N VAL A 123 -3.93 -15.09 -15.66
CA VAL A 123 -2.95 -15.86 -14.87
C VAL A 123 -1.54 -15.33 -15.12
N ASP A 124 -1.19 -15.01 -16.36
CA ASP A 124 0.18 -14.60 -16.71
C ASP A 124 0.48 -13.16 -16.31
N GLU A 125 -0.50 -12.25 -16.37
CA GLU A 125 -0.37 -10.92 -15.78
C GLU A 125 -0.16 -10.98 -14.28
N ASN A 126 -0.92 -11.84 -13.58
CA ASN A 126 -0.74 -11.98 -12.16
C ASN A 126 0.63 -12.59 -11.81
N LYS A 127 1.12 -13.56 -12.59
CA LYS A 127 2.50 -14.05 -12.46
C LYS A 127 3.52 -12.94 -12.73
N ALA A 128 3.31 -12.11 -13.75
CA ALA A 128 4.20 -11.01 -14.09
C ALA A 128 4.27 -9.96 -12.95
N ILE A 129 3.15 -9.66 -12.30
CA ILE A 129 3.11 -8.80 -11.12
C ILE A 129 3.90 -9.42 -9.96
N ILE A 130 3.63 -10.69 -9.64
CA ILE A 130 4.17 -11.35 -8.44
C ILE A 130 5.65 -11.76 -8.58
N PHE A 131 6.05 -12.24 -9.76
CA PHE A 131 7.37 -12.78 -10.03
C PHE A 131 8.26 -11.86 -10.84
N GLY A 132 7.70 -10.83 -11.48
CA GLY A 132 8.49 -9.76 -12.10
C GLY A 132 9.09 -8.82 -11.06
N ASP A 133 9.74 -7.78 -11.57
CA ASP A 133 10.59 -6.88 -10.77
C ASP A 133 9.81 -5.72 -10.13
N ILE A 134 8.53 -5.53 -10.44
CA ILE A 134 7.77 -4.37 -9.96
C ILE A 134 7.70 -4.31 -8.43
N GLY A 135 7.59 -5.46 -7.77
CA GLY A 135 7.60 -5.55 -6.31
C GLY A 135 8.93 -5.05 -5.73
N GLU A 136 10.05 -5.58 -6.23
CA GLU A 136 11.39 -5.18 -5.82
C GLU A 136 11.67 -3.71 -6.15
N ARG A 137 11.20 -3.21 -7.30
CA ARG A 137 11.31 -1.80 -7.69
C ARG A 137 10.64 -0.90 -6.65
N VAL A 138 9.41 -1.21 -6.25
CA VAL A 138 8.72 -0.46 -5.19
C VAL A 138 9.45 -0.61 -3.85
N THR A 139 9.90 -1.81 -3.49
CA THR A 139 10.63 -2.09 -2.25
C THR A 139 11.93 -1.29 -2.11
N PHE A 140 12.73 -1.19 -3.17
CA PHE A 140 14.08 -0.60 -3.09
C PHE A 140 14.15 0.85 -3.56
N PHE A 141 13.30 1.24 -4.51
CA PHE A 141 13.32 2.59 -5.07
C PHE A 141 12.20 3.49 -4.52
N VAL A 142 11.14 2.93 -3.93
CA VAL A 142 10.03 3.69 -3.31
C VAL A 142 9.43 4.64 -4.36
N GLU A 143 9.51 5.96 -4.20
CA GLU A 143 8.96 6.95 -5.16
C GLU A 143 9.55 6.84 -6.57
N ASP A 144 10.75 6.25 -6.69
CA ASP A 144 11.52 6.14 -7.92
C ASP A 144 11.35 4.77 -8.62
N PHE A 145 10.32 3.99 -8.29
CA PHE A 145 10.12 2.62 -8.80
C PHE A 145 10.06 2.49 -10.34
N GLU A 146 9.79 3.59 -11.04
CA GLU A 146 9.70 3.68 -12.50
C GLU A 146 11.08 3.82 -13.18
N LYS A 147 12.14 4.14 -12.42
CA LYS A 147 13.48 4.36 -13.00
C LYS A 147 14.02 3.07 -13.61
N ASP A 148 14.69 3.19 -14.76
CA ASP A 148 15.39 2.09 -15.39
C ASP A 148 16.74 1.84 -14.72
N GLU A 149 16.68 1.37 -13.48
CA GLU A 149 17.85 1.01 -12.67
C GLU A 149 17.85 -0.49 -12.39
N LYS A 150 19.05 -1.07 -12.26
CA LYS A 150 19.20 -2.48 -11.88
C LYS A 150 18.64 -2.69 -10.48
N VAL A 151 17.59 -3.49 -10.42
CA VAL A 151 16.84 -3.75 -9.18
C VAL A 151 17.65 -4.68 -8.27
N PRO A 152 17.84 -4.34 -6.98
CA PRO A 152 18.44 -5.27 -6.03
C PRO A 152 17.57 -6.51 -5.83
N GLU A 153 18.19 -7.66 -5.63
CA GLU A 153 17.45 -8.87 -5.28
C GLU A 153 17.02 -8.87 -3.81
N TYR A 154 15.87 -9.49 -3.55
CA TYR A 154 15.44 -9.80 -2.19
C TYR A 154 16.49 -10.62 -1.44
N ASN A 155 16.88 -10.12 -0.28
CA ASN A 155 17.79 -10.81 0.62
C ASN A 155 17.20 -10.90 2.03
N ILE A 156 17.60 -11.96 2.75
CA ILE A 156 17.03 -12.28 4.06
C ILE A 156 17.32 -11.17 5.08
N GLU A 157 18.50 -10.54 5.03
CA GLU A 157 18.90 -9.53 6.01
C GLU A 157 18.10 -8.24 5.89
N PHE A 158 17.73 -7.84 4.67
CA PHE A 158 16.80 -6.74 4.43
C PHE A 158 15.46 -6.99 5.14
N PHE A 159 14.84 -8.15 4.91
CA PHE A 159 13.55 -8.47 5.55
C PHE A 159 13.66 -8.64 7.07
N LYS A 160 14.79 -9.11 7.59
CA LYS A 160 15.05 -9.12 9.05
C LYS A 160 15.11 -7.71 9.63
N LYS A 161 15.72 -6.75 8.93
CA LYS A 161 15.73 -5.33 9.34
C LYS A 161 14.33 -4.75 9.26
N LEU A 162 13.63 -5.00 8.15
CA LEU A 162 12.28 -4.50 7.91
C LEU A 162 11.30 -4.98 8.99
N LYS A 163 11.37 -6.26 9.38
CA LYS A 163 10.59 -6.84 10.48
C LYS A 163 10.78 -6.11 11.82
N LYS A 164 11.99 -5.60 12.07
CA LYS A 164 12.36 -4.98 13.36
C LYS A 164 11.99 -3.50 13.43
N ILE A 165 11.65 -2.89 12.29
CA ILE A 165 11.33 -1.48 12.23
C ILE A 165 10.09 -1.16 13.08
N LYS A 166 10.06 0.05 13.63
CA LYS A 166 8.97 0.56 14.46
C LYS A 166 8.71 2.01 14.11
N PHE A 167 7.52 2.50 14.46
CA PHE A 167 7.26 3.94 14.47
C PHE A 167 8.15 4.63 15.51
N GLU A 168 8.69 5.79 15.13
CA GLU A 168 9.53 6.61 16.00
C GLU A 168 8.79 7.01 17.28
N ASN A 169 7.54 7.43 17.15
CA ASN A 169 6.72 7.95 18.24
C ASN A 169 5.22 7.87 17.91
N LYS A 170 4.39 8.15 18.93
CA LYS A 170 2.92 8.20 18.79
C LYS A 170 2.45 9.22 17.76
N ARG A 171 3.18 10.32 17.58
CA ARG A 171 2.87 11.35 16.58
C ARG A 171 2.91 10.75 15.16
N THR A 172 3.90 9.92 14.87
CA THR A 172 4.03 9.26 13.57
C THR A 172 2.87 8.29 13.32
N THR A 173 2.51 7.46 14.30
CA THR A 173 1.35 6.56 14.18
C THR A 173 0.05 7.36 14.02
N LYS A 174 -0.10 8.47 14.76
CA LYS A 174 -1.30 9.32 14.67
C LYS A 174 -1.44 9.99 13.31
N LEU A 175 -0.35 10.43 12.68
CA LEU A 175 -0.39 10.96 11.30
C LEU A 175 -0.92 9.90 10.32
N MET A 176 -0.42 8.66 10.41
CA MET A 176 -0.91 7.56 9.58
C MET A 176 -2.40 7.30 9.83
N ASP A 177 -2.83 7.26 11.09
CA ASP A 177 -4.24 7.07 11.44
C ASP A 177 -5.12 8.20 10.90
N ASP A 178 -4.66 9.46 10.97
CA ASP A 178 -5.39 10.62 10.47
C ASP A 178 -5.56 10.56 8.93
N ILE A 179 -4.50 10.19 8.19
CA ILE A 179 -4.58 9.99 6.74
C ILE A 179 -5.52 8.81 6.39
N TYR A 180 -5.44 7.71 7.14
CA TYR A 180 -6.33 6.56 6.97
C TYR A 180 -7.79 6.91 7.25
N ASN A 181 -8.07 7.72 8.28
CA ASN A 181 -9.43 8.14 8.60
C ASN A 181 -10.04 8.93 7.44
N ILE A 182 -9.30 9.88 6.85
CA ILE A 182 -9.73 10.61 5.66
C ILE A 182 -10.09 9.65 4.52
N ASP A 183 -9.22 8.68 4.24
CA ASP A 183 -9.43 7.67 3.21
C ASP A 183 -10.70 6.83 3.47
N THR A 184 -10.93 6.44 4.72
CA THR A 184 -12.13 5.71 5.11
C THR A 184 -13.40 6.56 5.03
N SER A 185 -13.31 7.86 5.33
CA SER A 185 -14.42 8.81 5.20
C SER A 185 -14.82 8.99 3.73
N ILE A 186 -13.84 9.18 2.83
CA ILE A 186 -14.08 9.21 1.38
C ILE A 186 -14.69 7.88 0.91
N SER A 187 -14.14 6.76 1.38
CA SER A 187 -14.62 5.43 1.02
C SER A 187 -16.07 5.20 1.48
N ALA A 188 -16.41 5.61 2.70
CA ALA A 188 -17.75 5.49 3.24
C ALA A 188 -18.76 6.37 2.51
N GLU A 189 -18.41 7.63 2.21
CA GLU A 189 -19.24 8.55 1.41
C GLU A 189 -19.58 7.94 0.04
N PHE A 190 -18.62 7.27 -0.59
CA PHE A 190 -18.82 6.57 -1.86
C PHE A 190 -19.38 5.15 -1.75
N SER A 191 -19.69 4.66 -0.54
CA SER A 191 -20.13 3.29 -0.28
C SER A 191 -19.16 2.22 -0.82
N LEU A 192 -17.86 2.51 -0.74
CA LEU A 192 -16.79 1.64 -1.22
C LEU A 192 -16.49 0.52 -0.22
N PRO A 193 -15.98 -0.64 -0.68
CA PRO A 193 -15.60 -1.74 0.20
C PRO A 193 -14.50 -1.33 1.18
N SER A 194 -14.68 -1.62 2.48
CA SER A 194 -13.66 -1.35 3.51
C SER A 194 -12.32 -2.06 3.26
N ILE A 195 -12.33 -3.13 2.46
CA ILE A 195 -11.12 -3.85 2.06
C ILE A 195 -10.19 -2.98 1.21
N PHE A 196 -10.70 -2.01 0.45
CA PHE A 196 -9.88 -1.12 -0.37
C PHE A 196 -8.97 -0.25 0.51
N SER A 197 -9.56 0.54 1.42
CA SER A 197 -8.81 1.37 2.39
C SER A 197 -7.82 0.56 3.20
N ARG A 198 -8.24 -0.63 3.67
CA ARG A 198 -7.38 -1.52 4.44
C ARG A 198 -6.20 -2.03 3.61
N THR A 199 -6.41 -2.41 2.36
CA THR A 199 -5.35 -2.83 1.44
C THR A 199 -4.35 -1.71 1.20
N MET A 200 -4.86 -0.50 0.95
CA MET A 200 -4.05 0.70 0.78
C MET A 200 -3.18 0.98 2.00
N LEU A 201 -3.75 0.87 3.21
CA LEU A 201 -3.03 1.03 4.48
C LEU A 201 -1.90 -0.01 4.61
N HIS A 202 -2.20 -1.31 4.42
CA HIS A 202 -1.20 -2.37 4.54
C HIS A 202 -0.03 -2.17 3.57
N GLY A 203 -0.32 -1.82 2.29
CA GLY A 203 0.71 -1.52 1.32
C GLY A 203 1.54 -0.28 1.68
N SER A 204 0.89 0.76 2.20
CA SER A 204 1.58 1.98 2.65
C SER A 204 2.50 1.70 3.84
N ILE A 205 2.07 0.92 4.84
CA ILE A 205 2.91 0.53 5.99
C ILE A 205 4.18 -0.21 5.53
N TYR A 206 4.06 -1.11 4.53
CA TYR A 206 5.22 -1.77 3.94
C TYR A 206 6.19 -0.75 3.33
N ILE A 207 5.67 0.17 2.52
CA ILE A 207 6.46 1.21 1.84
C ILE A 207 7.12 2.17 2.85
N MET A 208 6.46 2.50 3.97
CA MET A 208 7.05 3.31 5.05
C MET A 208 8.33 2.68 5.58
N GLY A 209 8.29 1.37 5.86
CA GLY A 209 9.48 0.66 6.35
C GLY A 209 10.58 0.56 5.30
N CYS A 210 10.21 0.34 4.04
CA CYS A 210 11.14 0.37 2.92
C CYS A 210 11.85 1.72 2.79
N ASN A 211 11.11 2.82 2.85
CA ASN A 211 11.67 4.17 2.75
C ASN A 211 12.60 4.50 3.91
N ALA A 212 12.23 4.14 5.15
CA ALA A 212 13.09 4.33 6.31
C ALA A 212 14.42 3.57 6.14
N LEU A 213 14.38 2.29 5.74
CA LEU A 213 15.59 1.50 5.51
C LEU A 213 16.43 2.00 4.34
N LYS A 214 15.80 2.42 3.23
CA LYS A 214 16.47 3.05 2.09
C LYS A 214 17.30 4.26 2.52
N ASN A 215 16.80 5.02 3.50
CA ASN A 215 17.47 6.18 4.07
C ASN A 215 18.35 5.86 5.30
N GLY A 216 18.67 4.57 5.54
CA GLY A 216 19.57 4.15 6.61
C GLY A 216 18.99 4.27 8.03
N ARG A 217 17.66 4.41 8.17
CA ARG A 217 16.97 4.56 9.46
C ARG A 217 16.30 3.25 9.89
N GLU A 218 16.33 2.99 11.20
CA GLU A 218 15.67 1.82 11.82
C GLU A 218 14.31 2.16 12.47
N VAL A 219 13.81 3.37 12.22
CA VAL A 219 12.51 3.86 12.69
C VAL A 219 11.79 4.57 11.56
N ILE A 220 10.45 4.43 11.54
CA ILE A 220 9.53 5.13 10.64
C ILE A 220 9.21 6.49 11.26
N THR A 221 9.45 7.58 10.53
CA THR A 221 9.13 8.96 10.92
C THR A 221 7.89 9.47 10.19
N CYS A 222 7.42 10.68 10.52
CA CYS A 222 6.30 11.30 9.81
C CYS A 222 6.57 11.49 8.30
N ASP A 223 7.81 11.79 7.91
CA ASP A 223 8.16 11.93 6.49
C ASP A 223 8.03 10.61 5.74
N ASP A 224 8.33 9.46 6.38
CA ASP A 224 8.11 8.15 5.77
C ASP A 224 6.63 7.86 5.53
N VAL A 225 5.77 8.30 6.45
CA VAL A 225 4.32 8.18 6.30
C VAL A 225 3.89 8.96 5.05
N VAL A 226 4.29 10.22 4.92
CA VAL A 226 3.96 11.06 3.75
C VAL A 226 4.49 10.44 2.47
N VAL A 227 5.77 10.05 2.42
CA VAL A 227 6.39 9.43 1.24
C VAL A 227 5.66 8.14 0.84
N ALA A 228 5.30 7.30 1.80
CA ALA A 228 4.62 6.05 1.51
C ALA A 228 3.22 6.26 0.93
N TYR A 229 2.42 7.17 1.48
CA TYR A 229 1.11 7.48 0.91
C TYR A 229 1.23 8.11 -0.47
N LEU A 230 2.17 9.05 -0.68
CA LEU A 230 2.41 9.63 -2.01
C LEU A 230 2.85 8.56 -3.02
N THR A 231 3.68 7.60 -2.59
CA THR A 231 4.08 6.45 -3.42
C THR A 231 2.89 5.56 -3.75
N THR A 232 2.03 5.25 -2.78
CA THR A 232 0.82 4.45 -3.00
C THR A 232 -0.15 5.15 -3.96
N PHE A 233 -0.35 6.47 -3.82
CA PHE A 233 -1.16 7.24 -4.76
C PHE A 233 -0.54 7.27 -6.16
N LYS A 234 0.79 7.39 -6.24
CA LYS A 234 1.51 7.29 -7.52
C LYS A 234 1.31 5.91 -8.16
N ILE A 235 1.41 4.82 -7.41
CA ILE A 235 1.12 3.46 -7.89
C ILE A 235 -0.28 3.39 -8.51
N PHE A 236 -1.28 3.99 -7.87
CA PHE A 236 -2.65 4.00 -8.43
C PHE A 236 -2.78 4.87 -9.69
N MET A 237 -2.11 6.01 -9.74
CA MET A 237 -2.23 6.96 -10.84
C MET A 237 -1.32 6.67 -12.04
N THR A 238 -0.30 5.82 -11.89
CA THR A 238 0.59 5.38 -12.97
C THR A 238 0.02 4.18 -13.71
N ASP A 239 0.06 4.21 -15.05
CA ASP A 239 -0.18 3.01 -15.87
C ASP A 239 1.02 2.05 -15.78
N LEU A 240 0.90 1.07 -14.90
CA LEU A 240 1.96 0.10 -14.59
C LEU A 240 2.19 -0.95 -15.68
N ARG A 241 1.38 -1.00 -16.75
CA ARG A 241 1.50 -2.02 -17.80
C ARG A 241 2.87 -1.99 -18.50
N SER A 242 3.44 -0.79 -18.65
CA SER A 242 4.79 -0.64 -19.21
C SER A 242 5.91 -1.19 -18.33
N LEU A 243 5.65 -1.38 -17.03
CA LEU A 243 6.61 -1.89 -16.05
C LEU A 243 6.41 -3.38 -15.73
N ILE A 244 5.30 -3.96 -16.18
CA ILE A 244 4.92 -5.36 -15.94
C ILE A 244 4.96 -6.08 -17.28
N LEU A 245 6.10 -6.74 -17.53
CA LEU A 245 6.32 -7.49 -18.76
C LEU A 245 5.62 -8.85 -18.66
N VAL A 246 4.50 -8.99 -19.36
CA VAL A 246 3.83 -10.27 -19.55
C VAL A 246 4.57 -10.99 -20.67
N ASN A 247 5.17 -12.13 -20.35
CA ASN A 247 5.72 -12.99 -21.40
C ASN A 247 4.54 -13.59 -22.15
N ASP A 248 4.33 -13.14 -23.38
CA ASP A 248 3.51 -13.86 -24.34
C ASP A 248 4.29 -15.13 -24.71
N ASP A 249 4.02 -16.24 -24.02
CA ASP A 249 4.49 -17.55 -24.44
C ASP A 249 3.94 -17.81 -25.86
N LYS A 250 4.83 -17.78 -26.85
CA LYS A 250 4.59 -18.35 -28.19
C LYS A 250 4.81 -19.86 -28.18
#